data_AF-A0A945I3W1-F1
#
_entry.id   AF-A0A945I3W1-F1
#
_cell.length_a   1.000
_cell.length_b   1.000
_cell.length_c   1.000
_cell.angle_alpha   90.00
_cell.angle_beta   90.00
_cell.angle_gamma   90.00
#
_symmetry.space_group_name_H-M   'P 1'
#
loop_
_entity.id
_entity.type
_entity.pdbx_description
1 polymer ?
#
loop_
_entity_poly.entity_id
_entity_poly.type
_entity_poly.pdbx_seq_one_letter_code
_entity_poly.pdbx_strand_id
1 'polypeptide(L)'
;MSENDNPRSYLDYPFVGVGVVVWKADKFLLIQRGKQPRLGQWSIPGGRQELGETVQETAIREVLEETGLTVEVTDFLDVIDSIQKDENGVIAYHATLIDYAAEWISGEAHAGSDAMDIAWHSLDELDDLGLWMETNRIIQESAELRNKR
;
A
#
# COMPACT_ATOMS: atom_id res chain seq x y z
N MET A 1 20.77 15.99 -5.27
CA MET A 1 19.41 15.97 -5.87
C MET A 1 18.54 16.78 -4.93
N SER A 2 17.96 17.89 -5.39
CA SER A 2 17.13 18.76 -4.54
C SER A 2 15.84 18.05 -4.14
N GLU A 3 15.35 18.30 -2.93
CA GLU A 3 14.08 17.78 -2.39
C GLU A 3 12.84 18.10 -3.25
N ASN A 4 12.98 18.99 -4.25
CA ASN A 4 11.91 19.48 -5.13
C ASN A 4 11.57 18.61 -6.36
N ASP A 5 12.17 17.43 -6.55
CA ASP A 5 11.96 16.63 -7.77
C ASP A 5 10.98 15.45 -7.60
N ASN A 6 10.27 15.38 -6.47
CA ASN A 6 9.22 14.38 -6.27
C ASN A 6 7.89 14.89 -6.86
N PRO A 7 7.36 14.28 -7.95
CA PRO A 7 6.15 14.74 -8.63
C PRO A 7 4.88 14.62 -7.77
N ARG A 8 4.99 14.07 -6.56
CA ARG A 8 3.90 13.92 -5.59
C ARG A 8 3.89 14.98 -4.49
N SER A 9 4.74 16.01 -4.62
CA SER A 9 4.87 17.07 -3.62
C SER A 9 4.16 18.34 -4.05
N TYR A 10 3.60 19.08 -3.08
CA TYR A 10 2.98 20.40 -3.28
C TYR A 10 1.91 20.42 -4.40
N LEU A 11 1.08 19.38 -4.43
CA LEU A 11 -0.03 19.28 -5.38
C LEU A 11 -1.17 20.24 -5.03
N ASP A 12 -1.88 20.72 -6.04
CA ASP A 12 -3.09 21.57 -5.87
C ASP A 12 -4.27 20.82 -5.24
N TYR A 13 -4.26 19.49 -5.30
CA TYR A 13 -5.28 18.59 -4.78
C TYR A 13 -4.65 17.25 -4.33
N PRO A 14 -5.26 16.54 -3.36
CA PRO A 14 -4.81 15.21 -2.99
C PRO A 14 -4.90 14.28 -4.20
N PHE A 15 -3.94 13.38 -4.34
CA PHE A 15 -4.09 12.26 -5.26
C PHE A 15 -4.73 11.07 -4.55
N VAL A 16 -5.37 10.21 -5.34
CA VAL A 16 -5.95 8.95 -4.84
C VAL A 16 -4.90 7.84 -4.95
N GLY A 17 -4.55 7.25 -3.82
CA GLY A 17 -3.75 6.04 -3.73
C GLY A 17 -4.62 4.85 -3.36
N VAL A 18 -4.25 3.65 -3.81
CA VAL A 18 -4.95 2.41 -3.49
C VAL A 18 -3.95 1.41 -2.93
N GLY A 19 -4.16 0.96 -1.70
CA GLY A 19 -3.34 -0.04 -1.03
C GLY A 19 -4.08 -1.37 -0.88
N VAL A 20 -3.32 -2.48 -0.83
CA VAL A 20 -3.91 -3.83 -0.75
C VAL A 20 -3.22 -4.70 0.28
N VAL A 21 -3.96 -5.15 1.30
CA VAL A 21 -3.51 -6.24 2.18
C VAL A 21 -3.76 -7.56 1.46
N VAL A 22 -2.70 -8.14 0.87
CA VAL A 22 -2.77 -9.42 0.16
C VAL A 22 -2.49 -10.57 1.12
N TRP A 23 -3.44 -11.47 1.27
CA TRP A 23 -3.32 -12.67 2.09
C TRP A 23 -2.98 -13.92 1.27
N LYS A 24 -2.15 -14.79 1.85
CA LYS A 24 -1.92 -16.16 1.38
C LYS A 24 -1.78 -17.08 2.58
N ALA A 25 -2.73 -18.00 2.73
CA ALA A 25 -2.88 -18.78 3.97
C ALA A 25 -2.95 -17.84 5.19
N ASP A 26 -2.08 -17.99 6.18
CA ASP A 26 -2.03 -17.19 7.41
C ASP A 26 -1.08 -15.98 7.35
N LYS A 27 -0.50 -15.71 6.17
CA LYS A 27 0.46 -14.63 5.97
C LYS A 27 -0.08 -13.51 5.09
N PHE A 28 0.44 -12.31 5.32
CA PHE A 28 0.19 -11.13 4.49
C PHE A 28 1.47 -10.67 3.79
N LEU A 29 1.30 -10.01 2.65
CA LEU A 29 2.40 -9.52 1.83
C LEU A 29 2.78 -8.09 2.18
N LEU A 30 4.08 -7.83 2.27
CA LEU A 30 4.63 -6.47 2.27
C LEU A 30 5.67 -6.32 1.16
N ILE A 31 5.80 -5.09 0.68
CA ILE A 31 6.86 -4.66 -0.22
C ILE A 31 7.73 -3.60 0.46
N GLN A 32 9.02 -3.60 0.14
CA GLN A 32 9.93 -2.54 0.56
C GLN A 32 9.97 -1.45 -0.51
N ARG A 33 9.61 -0.22 -0.15
CA ARG A 33 9.46 0.88 -1.09
C ARG A 33 10.79 1.31 -1.72
N GLY A 34 10.88 1.35 -3.05
CA GLY A 34 12.03 1.86 -3.80
C GLY A 34 11.97 3.35 -4.16
N LYS A 35 10.91 4.06 -3.76
CA LYS A 35 10.71 5.49 -4.03
C LYS A 35 10.26 6.27 -2.81
N GLN A 36 10.57 7.57 -2.80
CA GLN A 36 10.04 8.53 -1.82
C GLN A 36 8.52 8.74 -2.01
N PRO A 37 7.78 9.13 -0.95
CA PRO A 37 8.22 9.17 0.45
C PRO A 37 8.43 7.76 1.02
N ARG A 38 9.16 7.67 2.13
CA ARG A 38 9.38 6.41 2.89
C ARG A 38 10.20 5.36 2.14
N LEU A 39 11.21 5.80 1.37
CA LEU A 39 12.19 4.91 0.74
C LEU A 39 12.78 3.93 1.77
N GLY A 40 12.81 2.64 1.42
CA GLY A 40 13.34 1.55 2.26
C GLY A 40 12.40 1.08 3.37
N GLN A 41 11.25 1.71 3.57
CA GLN A 41 10.25 1.23 4.55
C GLN A 41 9.37 0.16 3.92
N TRP A 42 8.92 -0.78 4.75
CA TRP A 42 7.89 -1.75 4.38
C TRP A 42 6.52 -1.10 4.31
N SER A 43 5.72 -1.49 3.32
CA SER A 43 4.32 -1.10 3.17
C SER A 43 3.52 -2.20 2.50
N ILE A 44 2.20 -2.09 2.55
CA ILE A 44 1.34 -2.89 1.67
C ILE A 44 1.60 -2.51 0.20
N PRO A 45 1.45 -3.46 -0.76
CA PRO A 45 1.43 -3.16 -2.18
C PRO A 45 0.38 -2.12 -2.52
N GLY A 46 0.64 -1.31 -3.54
CA GLY A 46 -0.31 -0.30 -3.97
C GLY A 46 0.33 0.91 -4.65
N GLY A 47 -0.52 1.70 -5.30
CA GLY A 47 -0.07 2.84 -6.06
C GLY A 47 -1.19 3.82 -6.39
N ARG A 48 -0.96 4.62 -7.42
CA ARG A 48 -1.86 5.75 -7.73
C ARG A 48 -2.96 5.26 -8.67
N GLN A 49 -4.19 5.72 -8.43
CA GLN A 49 -5.27 5.51 -9.39
C GLN A 49 -4.97 6.24 -10.71
N GLU A 50 -5.08 5.51 -11.81
CA GLU A 50 -4.93 6.07 -13.15
C GLU A 50 -6.28 6.45 -13.76
N LEU A 51 -6.24 7.36 -14.75
CA LEU A 51 -7.44 7.80 -15.44
C LEU A 51 -8.08 6.63 -16.20
N GLY A 52 -9.37 6.39 -15.94
CA GLY A 52 -10.13 5.33 -16.61
C GLY A 52 -10.22 4.03 -15.81
N GLU A 53 -9.56 3.96 -14.65
CA GLU A 53 -9.67 2.83 -13.73
C GLU A 53 -10.63 3.12 -12.58
N THR A 54 -11.37 2.11 -12.14
CA THR A 54 -11.97 2.04 -10.81
C THR A 54 -10.89 1.79 -9.76
N VAL A 55 -11.17 2.11 -8.50
CA VAL A 55 -10.24 1.87 -7.39
C VAL A 55 -9.87 0.38 -7.25
N GLN A 56 -10.79 -0.53 -7.57
CA GLN A 56 -10.52 -1.97 -7.54
C GLN A 56 -9.65 -2.43 -8.72
N GLU A 57 -9.82 -1.84 -9.91
CA GLU A 57 -8.93 -2.10 -11.04
C GLU A 57 -7.51 -1.64 -10.74
N THR A 58 -7.34 -0.46 -10.12
CA THR A 58 -6.05 0.00 -9.62
C THR A 58 -5.45 -0.97 -8.60
N ALA A 59 -6.22 -1.44 -7.61
CA ALA A 59 -5.75 -2.43 -6.63
C ALA A 59 -5.16 -3.68 -7.30
N ILE A 60 -5.89 -4.25 -8.28
CA ILE A 60 -5.48 -5.46 -8.98
C ILE A 60 -4.24 -5.21 -9.85
N ARG A 61 -4.20 -4.09 -10.59
CA ARG A 61 -3.06 -3.72 -11.44
C ARG A 61 -1.79 -3.54 -10.61
N GLU A 62 -1.85 -2.73 -9.55
CA GLU A 62 -0.68 -2.40 -8.73
C GLU A 62 -0.10 -3.66 -8.05
N VAL A 63 -0.96 -4.53 -7.50
CA VAL A 63 -0.51 -5.81 -6.95
C VAL A 63 0.20 -6.64 -8.02
N LEU A 64 -0.36 -6.74 -9.23
CA LEU A 64 0.26 -7.50 -10.31
C LEU A 64 1.62 -6.90 -10.72
N GLU A 65 1.70 -5.58 -10.89
CA GLU A 65 2.91 -4.87 -11.34
C GLU A 65 4.04 -4.89 -10.31
N GLU A 66 3.73 -4.72 -9.03
CA GLU A 66 4.74 -4.65 -7.95
C GLU A 66 5.17 -6.02 -7.45
N THR A 67 4.33 -7.06 -7.61
CA THR A 67 4.54 -8.35 -6.92
C THR A 67 4.51 -9.58 -7.84
N GLY A 68 4.01 -9.44 -9.07
CA GLY A 68 3.79 -10.56 -9.99
C GLY A 68 2.58 -11.44 -9.63
N LEU A 69 1.77 -11.04 -8.64
CA LEU A 69 0.67 -11.85 -8.12
C LEU A 69 -0.66 -11.51 -8.77
N THR A 70 -1.49 -12.53 -9.00
CA THR A 70 -2.92 -12.36 -9.29
C THR A 70 -3.70 -12.57 -8.01
N VAL A 71 -4.64 -11.66 -7.71
CA VAL A 71 -5.41 -11.64 -6.47
C VAL A 71 -6.91 -11.45 -6.74
N GLU A 72 -7.73 -11.88 -5.79
CA GLU A 72 -9.15 -11.56 -5.71
C GLU A 72 -9.35 -10.50 -4.64
N VAL A 73 -9.84 -9.30 -5.01
CA VAL A 73 -10.20 -8.25 -4.03
C VAL A 73 -11.43 -8.70 -3.26
N THR A 74 -11.33 -8.76 -1.94
CA THR A 74 -12.37 -9.37 -1.10
C THR A 74 -13.17 -8.37 -0.28
N ASP A 75 -12.54 -7.32 0.25
CA ASP A 75 -13.18 -6.38 1.17
C ASP A 75 -12.60 -4.99 0.99
N PHE A 76 -13.47 -3.97 1.08
CA PHE A 76 -13.04 -2.61 1.36
C PHE A 76 -12.67 -2.50 2.85
N LEU A 77 -11.54 -1.87 3.16
CA LEU A 77 -11.07 -1.67 4.53
C LEU A 77 -11.40 -0.25 4.98
N ASP A 78 -10.74 0.76 4.43
CA ASP A 78 -10.92 2.14 4.88
C ASP A 78 -10.49 3.19 3.86
N VAL A 79 -10.83 4.46 4.14
CA VAL A 79 -10.26 5.64 3.48
C VAL A 79 -9.42 6.43 4.48
N ILE A 80 -8.14 6.63 4.16
CA ILE A 80 -7.14 7.21 5.06
C ILE A 80 -6.48 8.43 4.42
N ASP A 81 -6.47 9.55 5.13
CA ASP A 81 -5.76 10.75 4.68
C ASP A 81 -4.30 10.75 5.17
N SER A 82 -3.36 10.58 4.23
CA SER A 82 -1.93 10.75 4.50
C SER A 82 -1.49 12.17 4.17
N ILE A 83 -1.51 13.05 5.18
CA ILE A 83 -1.15 14.46 5.06
C ILE A 83 0.20 14.72 5.73
N GLN A 84 1.17 15.27 4.99
CA GLN A 84 2.47 15.67 5.52
C GLN A 84 2.71 17.16 5.24
N LYS A 85 3.20 17.87 6.25
CA LYS A 85 3.58 19.28 6.18
C LYS A 85 5.10 19.41 6.13
N ASP A 86 5.60 20.41 5.43
CA ASP A 86 7.01 20.80 5.51
C ASP A 86 7.33 21.58 6.80
N GLU A 87 8.60 21.97 6.95
CA GLU A 87 9.10 22.76 8.08
C GLU A 87 8.40 24.12 8.25
N ASN A 88 7.79 24.66 7.20
CA ASN A 88 7.06 25.92 7.21
C ASN A 88 5.55 25.73 7.46
N GLY A 89 5.10 24.49 7.66
CA GLY A 89 3.70 24.15 7.89
C GLY A 89 2.84 24.11 6.62
N VAL A 90 3.46 24.21 5.44
CA VAL A 90 2.76 24.09 4.14
C VAL A 90 2.51 22.61 3.86
N ILE A 91 1.37 22.28 3.25
CA ILE A 91 1.07 20.90 2.83
C ILE A 91 2.08 20.49 1.75
N ALA A 92 3.03 19.64 2.11
CA ALA A 92 4.06 19.14 1.21
C ALA A 92 3.59 17.89 0.47
N TYR A 93 2.72 17.08 1.09
CA TYR A 93 2.17 15.86 0.49
C TYR A 93 0.77 15.60 1.03
N HIS A 94 -0.15 15.19 0.16
CA HIS A 94 -1.49 14.77 0.54
C HIS A 94 -1.96 13.65 -0.40
N ALA A 95 -2.24 12.49 0.18
CA ALA A 95 -2.90 11.39 -0.51
C ALA A 95 -4.15 10.96 0.25
N THR A 96 -5.24 10.71 -0.47
CA THR A 96 -6.39 9.96 0.01
C THR A 96 -6.17 8.50 -0.37
N LEU A 97 -5.91 7.65 0.62
CA LEU A 97 -5.60 6.24 0.45
C LEU A 97 -6.88 5.42 0.61
N ILE A 98 -7.18 4.55 -0.33
CA ILE A 98 -8.32 3.64 -0.30
C ILE A 98 -7.76 2.23 -0.20
N ASP A 99 -7.95 1.59 0.95
CA ASP A 99 -7.32 0.30 1.22
C ASP A 99 -8.32 -0.85 1.08
N TYR A 100 -7.86 -1.95 0.48
CA TYR A 100 -8.62 -3.18 0.26
C TYR A 100 -7.90 -4.39 0.87
N ALA A 101 -8.66 -5.44 1.18
CA ALA A 101 -8.14 -6.78 1.39
C ALA A 101 -8.26 -7.59 0.10
N ALA A 102 -7.33 -8.52 -0.10
CA ALA A 102 -7.37 -9.45 -1.21
C ALA A 102 -6.80 -10.83 -0.83
N GLU A 103 -7.25 -11.88 -1.51
CA GLU A 103 -6.68 -13.23 -1.41
C GLU A 103 -5.83 -13.53 -2.63
N TRP A 104 -4.68 -14.17 -2.40
CA TRP A 104 -3.82 -14.70 -3.44
C TRP A 104 -4.53 -15.79 -4.26
N ILE A 105 -4.47 -15.68 -5.59
CA ILE A 105 -4.97 -16.70 -6.53
C ILE A 105 -3.80 -17.47 -7.15
N SER A 106 -2.83 -16.75 -7.73
CA SER A 106 -1.72 -17.36 -8.46
C SER A 106 -0.51 -16.42 -8.58
N GLY A 107 0.60 -16.93 -9.12
CA GLY A 107 1.88 -16.22 -9.23
C GLY A 107 2.85 -16.51 -8.10
N GLU A 108 4.11 -16.17 -8.33
CA GLU A 108 5.20 -16.24 -7.35
C GLU A 108 5.63 -14.82 -7.00
N ALA A 109 5.72 -14.51 -5.71
CA ALA A 109 6.03 -13.17 -5.24
C ALA A 109 7.47 -12.80 -5.59
N HIS A 110 7.65 -11.72 -6.33
CA HIS A 110 8.96 -11.12 -6.60
C HIS A 110 8.83 -9.60 -6.58
N ALA A 111 9.89 -8.89 -6.20
CA ALA A 111 9.91 -7.44 -6.28
C ALA A 111 9.86 -7.00 -7.75
N GLY A 112 8.83 -6.25 -8.11
CA GLY A 112 8.61 -5.66 -9.44
C GLY A 112 8.46 -4.14 -9.36
N SER A 113 8.44 -3.49 -10.54
CA SER A 113 8.26 -2.04 -10.69
C SER A 113 9.12 -1.21 -9.71
N ASP A 114 8.50 -0.72 -8.63
CA ASP A 114 9.10 0.18 -7.64
C ASP A 114 9.41 -0.50 -6.29
N ALA A 115 9.18 -1.81 -6.16
CA ALA A 115 9.54 -2.57 -4.97
C ALA A 115 11.03 -2.94 -4.99
N MET A 116 11.73 -2.72 -3.87
CA MET A 116 13.12 -3.15 -3.68
C MET A 116 13.21 -4.59 -3.16
N ASP A 117 12.23 -4.97 -2.35
CA ASP A 117 12.15 -6.28 -1.72
C ASP A 117 10.68 -6.64 -1.47
N ILE A 118 10.41 -7.91 -1.24
CA ILE A 118 9.07 -8.45 -1.01
C ILE A 118 9.11 -9.60 -0.01
N ALA A 119 8.20 -9.62 0.94
CA ALA A 119 8.18 -10.66 1.97
C ALA A 119 6.77 -10.96 2.46
N TRP A 120 6.56 -12.24 2.78
CA TRP A 120 5.35 -12.73 3.45
C TRP A 120 5.59 -12.73 4.96
N HIS A 121 4.77 -12.00 5.68
CA HIS A 121 4.84 -11.84 7.13
C HIS A 121 3.63 -12.47 7.82
N SER A 122 3.83 -12.89 9.06
CA SER A 122 2.78 -13.34 9.95
C SER A 122 2.30 -12.21 10.85
N LEU A 123 1.08 -12.31 11.38
CA LEU A 123 0.53 -11.33 12.32
C LEU A 123 1.35 -11.19 13.60
N ASP A 124 2.03 -12.27 14.02
CA ASP A 124 2.87 -12.28 15.22
C ASP A 124 4.13 -11.40 15.06
N GLU A 125 4.53 -11.10 13.82
CA GLU A 125 5.68 -10.24 13.51
C GLU A 125 5.29 -8.76 13.41
N LEU A 126 4.00 -8.43 13.42
CA LEU A 126 3.49 -7.12 13.02
C LEU A 126 4.08 -5.95 13.82
N ASP A 127 4.20 -6.11 15.14
CA ASP A 127 4.75 -5.09 16.03
C ASP A 127 6.25 -4.84 15.80
N ASP A 128 6.98 -5.84 15.31
CA ASP A 128 8.44 -5.78 15.09
C ASP A 128 8.80 -5.13 13.73
N LEU A 129 7.83 -4.99 12.82
CA LEU A 129 8.07 -4.48 11.46
C LEU A 129 8.24 -2.96 11.37
N GLY A 130 7.91 -2.22 12.45
CA GLY A 130 8.06 -0.77 12.49
C GLY A 130 7.24 -0.04 11.42
N LEU A 131 6.08 -0.59 11.04
CA LEU A 131 5.20 -0.01 10.02
C LEU A 131 4.61 1.32 10.49
N TRP A 132 4.13 2.11 9.54
CA TRP A 132 3.28 3.24 9.85
C TRP A 132 2.03 2.76 10.61
N MET A 133 1.60 3.53 11.62
CA MET A 133 0.48 3.18 12.50
C MET A 133 -0.79 2.78 11.72
N GLU A 134 -1.13 3.51 10.67
CA GLU A 134 -2.30 3.20 9.85
C GLU A 134 -2.13 1.91 9.05
N THR A 135 -0.92 1.61 8.57
CA THR A 135 -0.64 0.33 7.90
C THR A 135 -0.81 -0.85 8.86
N ASN A 136 -0.31 -0.73 10.10
CA ASN A 136 -0.54 -1.75 11.14
C ASN A 136 -2.04 -1.93 11.42
N ARG A 137 -2.78 -0.84 11.59
CA ARG A 137 -4.22 -0.88 11.86
C ARG A 137 -4.98 -1.59 10.73
N ILE A 138 -4.70 -1.26 9.48
CA ILE A 138 -5.38 -1.83 8.32
C ILE A 138 -5.10 -3.32 8.14
N ILE A 139 -3.88 -3.78 8.45
CA ILE A 139 -3.56 -5.22 8.45
C ILE A 139 -4.35 -5.96 9.53
N GLN A 140 -4.45 -5.39 10.74
CA GLN A 140 -5.24 -5.96 11.83
C GLN A 140 -6.74 -6.02 11.47
N GLU A 141 -7.29 -4.92 10.96
CA GLU A 141 -8.69 -4.85 10.53
C GLU A 141 -9.01 -5.85 9.42
N SER A 142 -8.10 -5.98 8.45
CA SER A 142 -8.20 -6.99 7.38
C SER A 142 -8.24 -8.41 7.95
N ALA A 143 -7.39 -8.73 8.93
CA ALA A 143 -7.37 -10.04 9.58
C ALA A 143 -8.67 -10.32 10.36
N GLU A 144 -9.22 -9.32 11.06
CA GLU A 144 -10.48 -9.44 11.78
C GLU A 144 -11.68 -9.68 10.85
N LEU A 145 -11.72 -8.99 9.72
CA LEU A 145 -12.77 -9.19 8.70
C LEU A 145 -12.67 -10.58 8.09
N ARG A 146 -11.46 -11.03 7.80
CA ARG A 146 -11.20 -12.35 7.23
C ARG A 146 -11.64 -13.49 8.15
N ASN A 147 -11.42 -13.36 9.46
CA ASN A 147 -11.79 -14.36 10.47
C ASN A 147 -13.32 -14.48 10.72
N LYS A 148 -14.13 -13.55 10.20
CA LYS A 148 -15.60 -13.56 10.35
C LYS A 148 -16.31 -14.34 9.23
N ARG A 149 -15.57 -14.87 8.25
CA ARG A 149 -16.07 -15.61 7.09
C ARG A 149 -16.11 -17.11 7.37
#